data_AF-A0A100W876-F1
#
_entry.id   AF-A0A100W876-F1
#
_cell.length_a   1.000
_cell.length_b   1.000
_cell.length_c   1.000
_cell.angle_alpha   90.00
_cell.angle_beta   90.00
_cell.angle_gamma   90.00
#
_symmetry.space_group_name_H-M   'P 1'
#
loop_
_entity.id
_entity.type
_entity.pdbx_description
1 polymer ?
#
loop_
_entity_poly.entity_id
_entity_poly.type
_entity_poly.pdbx_seq_one_letter_code
_entity_poly.pdbx_strand_id
1 'polypeptide(L)'
;NHYATHRRRLMAYGKWEPEWIDPTEAQIHLATLRAAGLGHRRLSKLTGLSRPTLQQIPRVTRVSRKTRDAILAVPIPVTALFPPVFAPGTQISAIGSQRRLRALAAIGWDSETVGALPGGSRHRVTTITSGRQTKVTVARARTIAELFNQLHMKPGPSAKARRLAELKGWDVPFAWDE
;
A
#
# COMPACT_ATOMS: atom_id res chain seq x y z
N ASN A 1 -41.11 22.40 15.65
CA ASN A 1 -39.83 21.67 15.56
C ASN A 1 -39.89 20.66 14.41
N HIS A 2 -39.49 21.09 13.20
CA HIS A 2 -39.68 20.36 11.93
C HIS A 2 -39.05 18.94 11.94
N TYR A 3 -37.95 18.78 12.69
CA TYR A 3 -37.26 17.50 12.91
C TYR A 3 -38.12 16.45 13.64
N ALA A 4 -38.88 16.86 14.65
CA ALA A 4 -39.74 15.95 15.42
C ALA A 4 -40.94 15.43 14.59
N THR A 5 -41.49 16.28 13.73
CA THR A 5 -42.60 15.93 12.83
C THR A 5 -42.14 14.97 11.72
N HIS A 6 -40.95 15.20 11.15
CA HIS A 6 -40.34 14.32 10.15
C HIS A 6 -39.99 12.94 10.75
N ARG A 7 -39.40 12.92 11.95
CA ARG A 7 -39.07 11.69 12.71
C ARG A 7 -40.31 10.84 13.01
N ARG A 8 -41.41 11.45 13.47
CA ARG A 8 -42.68 10.72 13.73
C ARG A 8 -43.26 10.08 12.47
N ARG A 9 -43.22 10.79 11.33
CA ARG A 9 -43.70 10.24 10.05
C ARG A 9 -42.86 9.04 9.63
N LEU A 10 -41.53 9.12 9.70
CA LEU A 10 -40.65 7.99 9.36
C LEU A 10 -40.86 6.78 10.29
N MET A 11 -41.09 7.02 11.60
CA MET A 11 -41.39 5.95 12.56
C MET A 11 -42.73 5.27 12.24
N ALA A 12 -43.77 6.05 11.92
CA ALA A 12 -45.08 5.53 11.55
C ALA A 12 -45.05 4.70 10.25
N TYR A 13 -44.17 5.04 9.31
CA TYR A 13 -43.97 4.27 8.08
C TYR A 13 -43.00 3.08 8.24
N GLY A 14 -42.48 2.81 9.44
CA GLY A 14 -41.48 1.75 9.66
C GLY A 14 -40.13 2.01 8.99
N LYS A 15 -39.91 3.23 8.46
CA LYS A 15 -38.71 3.64 7.71
C LYS A 15 -37.71 4.43 8.56
N TRP A 16 -37.93 4.52 9.87
CA TRP A 16 -37.03 5.23 10.76
C TRP A 16 -35.88 4.33 11.18
N GLU A 17 -34.73 4.58 10.58
CA GLU A 17 -33.47 4.02 11.05
C GLU A 17 -32.75 5.05 11.93
N PRO A 18 -32.23 4.66 13.11
CA PRO A 18 -31.48 5.58 13.95
C PRO A 18 -30.23 6.06 13.20
N GLU A 19 -30.16 7.38 13.01
CA GLU A 19 -29.06 8.05 12.30
C GLU A 19 -27.71 7.83 13.01
N TRP A 20 -27.76 7.73 14.34
CA TRP A 20 -26.60 7.54 15.22
C TRP A 20 -26.54 6.11 15.75
N ILE A 21 -25.39 5.47 15.54
CA ILE A 21 -25.14 4.08 15.89
C ILE A 21 -23.82 3.95 16.66
N ASP A 22 -23.59 2.75 17.19
CA ASP A 22 -22.36 2.37 17.88
C ASP A 22 -21.14 2.50 16.94
N PRO A 23 -20.04 3.16 17.36
CA PRO A 23 -18.89 3.41 16.49
C PRO A 23 -17.85 2.28 16.49
N THR A 24 -17.99 1.26 17.35
CA THR A 24 -16.93 0.27 17.61
C THR A 24 -16.40 -0.39 16.34
N GLU A 25 -17.27 -0.82 15.44
CA GLU A 25 -16.86 -1.46 14.17
C GLU A 25 -16.03 -0.51 13.30
N ALA A 26 -16.48 0.75 13.16
CA ALA A 26 -15.76 1.76 12.40
C ALA A 26 -14.41 2.13 13.06
N GLN A 27 -14.33 2.13 14.38
CA GLN A 27 -13.09 2.40 15.13
C GLN A 27 -12.06 1.30 14.92
N ILE A 28 -12.46 0.04 15.08
CA ILE A 28 -11.61 -1.13 14.86
C ILE A 28 -11.12 -1.12 13.41
N HIS A 29 -12.03 -0.98 12.44
CA HIS A 29 -11.66 -1.00 11.03
C HIS A 29 -10.73 0.15 10.65
N LEU A 30 -11.00 1.36 11.13
CA LEU A 30 -10.12 2.52 10.93
C LEU A 30 -8.73 2.28 11.53
N ALA A 31 -8.63 1.69 12.71
CA ALA A 31 -7.37 1.32 13.33
C ALA A 31 -6.61 0.27 12.49
N THR A 32 -7.31 -0.74 11.96
CA THR A 32 -6.73 -1.75 11.08
C THR A 32 -6.21 -1.15 9.78
N LEU A 33 -6.97 -0.26 9.13
CA LEU A 33 -6.53 0.47 7.93
C LEU A 33 -5.29 1.34 8.21
N ARG A 34 -5.26 1.99 9.38
CA ARG A 34 -4.13 2.79 9.85
C ARG A 34 -2.89 1.93 10.09
N ALA A 35 -3.04 0.79 10.76
CA ALA A 35 -1.97 -0.18 10.99
C ALA A 35 -1.44 -0.77 9.68
N ALA A 36 -2.34 -0.99 8.71
CA ALA A 36 -2.00 -1.37 7.35
C ALA A 36 -1.35 -0.23 6.54
N GLY A 37 -1.12 0.96 7.11
CA GLY A 37 -0.34 2.05 6.50
C GLY A 37 -1.14 3.13 5.76
N LEU A 38 -2.47 3.12 5.82
CA LEU A 38 -3.30 4.14 5.19
C LEU A 38 -3.39 5.39 6.07
N GLY A 39 -2.66 6.44 5.71
CA GLY A 39 -2.76 7.73 6.40
C GLY A 39 -4.11 8.44 6.18
N HIS A 40 -4.51 9.32 7.11
CA HIS A 40 -5.78 10.06 7.05
C HIS A 40 -6.01 10.82 5.74
N ARG A 41 -4.96 11.33 5.08
CA ARG A 41 -5.10 12.01 3.78
C ARG A 41 -5.62 11.06 2.70
N ARG A 42 -5.18 9.80 2.70
CA ARG A 42 -5.64 8.79 1.73
C ARG A 42 -7.03 8.29 2.08
N LEU A 43 -7.27 8.03 3.36
CA LEU A 43 -8.60 7.65 3.86
C LEU A 43 -9.65 8.73 3.56
N SER A 44 -9.31 10.01 3.68
CA SER A 44 -10.19 11.11 3.32
C SER A 44 -10.63 11.06 1.86
N LYS A 45 -9.70 10.73 0.94
CA LYS A 45 -10.04 10.55 -0.48
C LYS A 45 -10.90 9.32 -0.77
N LEU A 46 -10.73 8.24 0.00
CA LEU A 46 -11.44 6.97 -0.22
C LEU A 46 -12.85 6.99 0.39
N THR A 47 -12.98 7.61 1.56
CA THR A 47 -14.23 7.66 2.33
C THR A 47 -15.08 8.91 2.01
N GLY A 48 -14.49 9.94 1.39
CA GLY A 48 -15.10 11.26 1.26
C GLY A 48 -15.21 12.05 2.57
N LEU A 49 -14.70 11.50 3.68
CA LEU A 49 -14.74 12.13 5.00
C LEU A 49 -13.60 13.14 5.16
N SER A 50 -13.84 14.18 5.96
CA SER A 50 -12.80 15.16 6.28
C SER A 50 -11.69 14.53 7.16
N ARG A 51 -10.46 15.05 7.07
CA ARG A 51 -9.36 14.62 7.96
C ARG A 51 -9.71 14.82 9.44
N PRO A 52 -10.28 15.96 9.88
CA PRO A 52 -10.75 16.12 11.26
C PRO A 52 -11.77 15.07 11.68
N THR A 53 -12.74 14.74 10.82
CA THR A 53 -13.73 13.68 11.10
C THR A 53 -13.02 12.35 11.38
N LEU A 54 -12.11 11.93 10.48
CA LEU A 54 -11.35 10.69 10.63
C LEU A 54 -10.44 10.69 11.87
N GLN A 55 -9.96 11.84 12.34
CA GLN A 55 -9.18 11.96 13.57
C GLN A 55 -10.02 11.85 14.85
N GLN A 56 -11.30 12.23 14.78
CA GLN A 56 -12.22 12.20 15.91
C GLN A 56 -12.86 10.82 16.13
N ILE A 57 -13.02 10.01 15.08
CA ILE A 57 -13.65 8.67 15.15
C ILE A 57 -13.16 7.80 16.32
N PRO A 58 -11.85 7.73 16.65
CA PRO A 58 -11.38 6.93 17.79
C PRO A 58 -11.89 7.39 19.17
N ARG A 59 -12.48 8.58 19.27
CA ARG A 59 -12.87 9.23 20.54
C ARG A 59 -14.38 9.38 20.71
N VAL A 60 -15.16 9.20 19.65
CA VAL A 60 -16.62 9.38 19.72
C VAL A 60 -17.31 8.16 20.31
N THR A 61 -18.44 8.37 20.99
CA THR A 61 -19.30 7.30 21.51
C THR A 61 -20.47 6.95 20.59
N ARG A 62 -20.69 7.76 19.55
CA ARG A 62 -21.70 7.55 18.50
C ARG A 62 -21.20 8.09 17.17
N VAL A 63 -21.60 7.43 16.09
CA VAL A 63 -21.25 7.84 14.72
C VAL A 63 -22.49 7.76 13.83
N SER A 64 -22.55 8.56 12.77
CA SER A 64 -23.64 8.42 11.81
C SER A 64 -23.47 7.15 10.97
N ARG A 65 -24.59 6.50 10.61
CA ARG A 65 -24.55 5.29 9.75
C ARG A 65 -23.75 5.54 8.46
N LYS A 66 -23.99 6.67 7.81
CA LYS A 66 -23.25 7.10 6.61
C LYS A 66 -21.73 7.13 6.84
N THR A 67 -21.28 7.61 7.99
CA THR A 67 -19.85 7.69 8.32
C THR A 67 -19.27 6.31 8.63
N ARG A 68 -19.99 5.46 9.37
CA ARG A 68 -19.61 4.06 9.59
C ARG A 68 -19.43 3.35 8.25
N ASP A 69 -20.46 3.39 7.39
CA ASP A 69 -20.47 2.67 6.11
C ASP A 69 -19.36 3.15 5.19
N ALA A 70 -19.11 4.45 5.13
CA ALA A 70 -18.00 5.00 4.35
C ALA A 70 -16.63 4.48 4.81
N ILE A 71 -16.43 4.29 6.12
CA ILE A 71 -15.19 3.74 6.68
C ILE A 71 -15.08 2.25 6.35
N LEU A 72 -16.14 1.47 6.58
CA LEU A 72 -16.16 0.02 6.36
C LEU A 72 -16.04 -0.35 4.88
N ALA A 73 -16.53 0.49 3.98
CA ALA A 73 -16.40 0.31 2.53
C ALA A 73 -14.95 0.35 2.03
N VAL A 74 -14.01 0.88 2.82
CA VAL A 74 -12.58 0.86 2.45
C VAL A 74 -12.03 -0.55 2.74
N PRO A 75 -11.60 -1.31 1.72
CA PRO A 75 -11.08 -2.65 1.95
C PRO A 75 -9.80 -2.59 2.76
N ILE A 76 -9.66 -3.50 3.74
CA ILE A 76 -8.39 -3.73 4.39
C ILE A 76 -7.45 -4.28 3.33
N PRO A 77 -6.27 -3.67 3.13
CA PRO A 77 -5.34 -4.17 2.14
C PRO A 77 -4.73 -5.48 2.63
N VAL A 78 -5.26 -6.61 2.17
CA VAL A 78 -4.75 -7.95 2.46
C VAL A 78 -3.68 -8.30 1.42
N THR A 79 -2.47 -8.57 1.90
CA THR A 79 -1.35 -9.28 1.25
C THR A 79 -0.89 -8.92 -0.17
N ALA A 80 -1.40 -7.88 -0.83
CA ALA A 80 -0.75 -7.37 -2.03
C ALA A 80 0.59 -6.73 -1.62
N LEU A 81 1.70 -7.15 -2.24
CA LEU A 81 3.04 -6.59 -1.99
C LEU A 81 3.08 -5.06 -2.14
N PHE A 82 2.13 -4.53 -2.93
CA PHE A 82 1.79 -3.11 -3.04
C PHE A 82 0.27 -2.96 -2.97
N PRO A 83 -0.33 -2.78 -1.80
CA PRO A 83 -1.77 -2.60 -1.77
C PRO A 83 -2.15 -1.34 -2.56
N PRO A 84 -3.16 -1.41 -3.45
CA PRO A 84 -3.56 -0.29 -4.33
C PRO A 84 -3.97 0.96 -3.55
N VAL A 85 -4.21 0.77 -2.26
CA VAL A 85 -4.64 1.79 -1.33
C VAL A 85 -3.51 2.73 -0.92
N PHE A 86 -2.22 2.36 -1.03
CA PHE A 86 -1.14 3.29 -0.69
C PHE A 86 -0.97 4.42 -1.69
N ALA A 87 -0.68 5.61 -1.15
CA ALA A 87 -0.32 6.77 -1.95
C ALA A 87 1.09 6.59 -2.56
N PRO A 88 1.36 7.11 -3.77
CA PRO A 88 2.64 6.96 -4.46
C PRO A 88 3.88 7.36 -3.62
N GLY A 89 3.76 8.40 -2.80
CA GLY A 89 4.85 8.92 -1.96
C GLY A 89 5.02 8.24 -0.60
N THR A 90 4.15 7.30 -0.21
CA THR A 90 4.27 6.58 1.07
C THR A 90 5.57 5.78 1.09
N GLN A 91 6.32 5.86 2.19
CA GLN A 91 7.53 5.06 2.40
C GLN A 91 7.17 3.68 2.93
N ILE A 92 7.73 2.63 2.32
CA ILE A 92 7.59 1.22 2.71
C ILE A 92 8.97 0.57 2.82
N SER A 93 9.03 -0.63 3.38
CA SER A 93 10.26 -1.43 3.45
C SER A 93 10.85 -1.68 2.05
N ALA A 94 12.16 -1.52 1.92
CA ALA A 94 12.88 -1.78 0.67
C ALA A 94 13.13 -3.26 0.39
N ILE A 95 12.88 -4.17 1.34
CA ILE A 95 13.23 -5.60 1.25
C ILE A 95 12.65 -6.25 -0.02
N GLY A 96 11.37 -5.99 -0.34
CA GLY A 96 10.74 -6.56 -1.54
C GLY A 96 11.36 -6.06 -2.85
N SER A 97 11.78 -4.79 -2.89
CA SER A 97 12.49 -4.21 -4.02
C SER A 97 13.92 -4.74 -4.12
N GLN A 98 14.60 -4.88 -2.98
CA GLN A 98 15.96 -5.41 -2.89
C GLN A 98 16.03 -6.85 -3.41
N ARG A 99 15.10 -7.72 -2.98
CA ARG A 99 15.04 -9.11 -3.47
C ARG A 99 14.91 -9.16 -4.99
N ARG A 100 13.99 -8.39 -5.58
CA ARG A 100 13.81 -8.31 -7.04
C ARG A 100 15.06 -7.84 -7.78
N LEU A 101 15.70 -6.78 -7.30
CA LEU A 101 16.92 -6.26 -7.94
C LEU A 101 18.10 -7.23 -7.83
N ARG A 102 18.23 -7.95 -6.70
CA ARG A 102 19.24 -9.00 -6.52
C ARG A 102 18.98 -10.18 -7.46
N ALA A 103 17.74 -10.58 -7.58
CA ALA A 103 17.32 -11.65 -8.49
C ALA A 103 17.58 -11.28 -9.96
N LEU A 104 17.33 -10.02 -10.36
CA LEU A 104 17.72 -9.50 -11.68
C LEU A 104 19.23 -9.51 -11.89
N ALA A 105 20.02 -9.14 -10.88
CA ALA A 105 21.49 -9.22 -10.94
C ALA A 105 21.97 -10.66 -11.12
N ALA A 106 21.33 -11.62 -10.43
CA ALA A 106 21.64 -13.05 -10.54
C ALA A 106 21.43 -13.61 -11.94
N ILE A 107 20.47 -13.09 -12.71
CA ILE A 107 20.25 -13.47 -14.11
C ILE A 107 21.02 -12.58 -15.11
N GLY A 108 21.78 -11.59 -14.65
CA GLY A 108 22.72 -10.81 -15.47
C GLY A 108 22.31 -9.37 -15.79
N TRP A 109 21.30 -8.81 -15.11
CA TRP A 109 20.95 -7.39 -15.24
C TRP A 109 21.68 -6.56 -14.18
N ASP A 110 22.67 -5.76 -14.59
CA ASP A 110 23.39 -4.89 -13.66
C ASP A 110 22.65 -3.57 -13.33
N SER A 111 23.11 -2.90 -12.28
CA SER A 111 22.58 -1.60 -11.86
C SER A 111 22.68 -0.50 -12.92
N GLU A 112 23.59 -0.63 -13.88
CA GLU A 112 23.76 0.35 -14.96
C GLU A 112 22.67 0.18 -16.01
N THR A 113 22.46 -1.04 -16.49
CA THR A 113 21.41 -1.40 -17.43
C THR A 113 20.02 -1.15 -16.84
N VAL A 114 19.76 -1.63 -15.62
CA VAL A 114 18.48 -1.38 -14.92
C VAL A 114 18.31 0.10 -14.58
N GLY A 115 19.41 0.79 -14.27
CA GLY A 115 19.41 2.22 -13.95
C GLY A 115 19.12 3.13 -15.14
N ALA A 116 19.41 2.68 -16.36
CA ALA A 116 19.17 3.41 -17.61
C ALA A 116 17.72 3.28 -18.12
N LEU A 117 16.95 2.31 -17.62
CA LEU A 117 15.55 2.15 -17.99
C LEU A 117 14.68 3.32 -17.47
N PRO A 118 13.54 3.62 -18.12
CA PRO A 118 12.66 4.72 -17.71
C PRO A 118 12.28 4.64 -16.23
N GLY A 119 12.43 5.76 -15.52
CA GLY A 119 12.20 5.84 -14.08
C GLY A 119 13.30 5.23 -13.22
N GLY A 120 14.35 4.67 -13.82
CA GLY A 120 15.55 4.12 -13.17
C GLY A 120 16.50 5.17 -12.59
N SER A 121 17.45 4.71 -11.77
CA SER A 121 18.59 5.51 -11.31
C SER A 121 19.66 4.56 -10.81
N ARG A 122 20.82 4.53 -11.48
CA ARG A 122 21.94 3.62 -11.14
C ARG A 122 22.34 3.70 -9.67
N HIS A 123 22.46 4.91 -9.12
CA HIS A 123 22.81 5.11 -7.72
C HIS A 123 21.79 4.45 -6.79
N ARG A 124 20.49 4.68 -7.04
CA ARG A 124 19.41 4.14 -6.21
C ARG A 124 19.29 2.62 -6.33
N VAL A 125 19.44 2.08 -7.54
CA VAL A 125 19.46 0.63 -7.75
C VAL A 125 20.58 0.02 -6.91
N THR A 126 21.78 0.60 -6.96
CA THR A 126 22.92 0.15 -6.17
C THR A 126 22.68 0.23 -4.65
N THR A 127 22.12 1.33 -4.14
CA THR A 127 21.86 1.49 -2.69
C THR A 127 20.76 0.56 -2.18
N ILE A 128 19.73 0.27 -2.99
CA ILE A 128 18.67 -0.69 -2.65
C ILE A 128 19.21 -2.12 -2.70
N THR A 129 19.90 -2.51 -3.78
CA THR A 129 20.46 -3.87 -3.94
C THR A 129 21.45 -4.21 -2.82
N SER A 130 22.31 -3.26 -2.44
CA SER A 130 23.26 -3.42 -1.32
C SER A 130 22.60 -3.45 0.05
N GLY A 131 21.34 -3.03 0.20
CA GLY A 131 20.63 -2.93 1.47
C GLY A 131 20.92 -1.66 2.26
N ARG A 132 21.77 -0.75 1.74
CA ARG A 132 22.04 0.55 2.36
C ARG A 132 20.77 1.40 2.47
N GLN A 133 19.87 1.29 1.49
CA GLN A 133 18.58 1.94 1.51
C GLN A 133 17.50 1.00 2.05
N THR A 134 17.01 1.28 3.26
CA THR A 134 16.04 0.43 3.98
C THR A 134 14.57 0.78 3.69
N LYS A 135 14.29 1.96 3.13
CA LYS A 135 12.95 2.42 2.76
C LYS A 135 12.89 2.96 1.32
N VAL A 136 11.76 2.72 0.65
CA VAL A 136 11.47 3.22 -0.71
C VAL A 136 10.05 3.76 -0.78
N THR A 137 9.76 4.66 -1.74
CA THR A 137 8.38 5.05 -2.02
C THR A 137 7.61 3.91 -2.68
N VAL A 138 6.29 3.87 -2.48
CA VAL A 138 5.39 2.93 -3.15
C VAL A 138 5.48 3.06 -4.68
N ALA A 139 5.54 4.28 -5.21
CA ALA A 139 5.75 4.49 -6.65
C ALA A 139 7.01 3.78 -7.14
N ARG A 140 8.12 3.93 -6.40
CA ARG A 140 9.39 3.32 -6.77
C ARG A 140 9.33 1.79 -6.71
N ALA A 141 8.69 1.27 -5.68
CA ALA A 141 8.58 -0.16 -5.50
C ALA A 141 7.70 -0.81 -6.58
N ARG A 142 6.66 -0.11 -7.05
CA ARG A 142 5.87 -0.49 -8.24
C ARG A 142 6.70 -0.51 -9.51
N THR A 143 7.46 0.56 -9.78
CA THR A 143 8.37 0.61 -10.94
C THR A 143 9.37 -0.56 -10.92
N ILE A 144 9.97 -0.87 -9.76
CA ILE A 144 10.90 -2.00 -9.64
C ILE A 144 10.19 -3.34 -9.88
N ALA A 145 8.95 -3.50 -9.42
CA ALA A 145 8.16 -4.70 -9.65
C ALA A 145 7.77 -4.87 -11.12
N GLU A 146 7.40 -3.78 -11.80
CA GLU A 146 7.13 -3.78 -13.25
C GLU A 146 8.39 -4.15 -14.05
N LEU A 147 9.54 -3.55 -13.71
CA LEU A 147 10.83 -3.90 -14.33
C LEU A 147 11.18 -5.36 -14.11
N PHE A 148 11.00 -5.88 -12.90
CA PHE A 148 11.20 -7.30 -12.61
C PHE A 148 10.30 -8.17 -13.48
N ASN A 149 9.00 -7.88 -13.55
CA ASN A 149 8.06 -8.64 -14.36
C ASN A 149 8.43 -8.67 -15.85
N GLN A 150 9.01 -7.58 -16.39
CA GLN A 150 9.46 -7.52 -17.78
C GLN A 150 10.75 -8.31 -18.05
N LEU A 151 11.64 -8.41 -17.06
CA LEU A 151 13.02 -8.85 -17.26
C LEU A 151 13.34 -10.22 -16.64
N HIS A 152 12.58 -10.69 -15.65
CA HIS A 152 12.91 -11.88 -14.86
C HIS A 152 13.02 -13.19 -15.67
N MET A 153 12.38 -13.26 -16.84
CA MET A 153 12.45 -14.41 -17.76
C MET A 153 13.53 -14.28 -18.85
N LYS A 154 14.31 -13.19 -18.85
CA LYS A 154 15.31 -12.90 -19.87
C LYS A 154 16.69 -12.79 -19.23
N PRO A 155 17.70 -13.54 -19.69
CA PRO A 155 19.06 -13.36 -19.19
C PRO A 155 19.55 -11.95 -19.56
N GLY A 156 20.13 -11.26 -18.59
CA GLY A 156 20.73 -9.96 -18.82
C GLY A 156 22.13 -10.09 -19.45
N PRO A 157 22.62 -9.03 -20.12
CA PRO A 157 23.86 -9.09 -20.88
C PRO A 157 25.13 -9.17 -20.00
N SER A 158 25.03 -8.89 -18.70
CA SER A 158 26.19 -8.69 -17.83
C SER A 158 26.62 -9.98 -17.12
N ALA A 159 27.66 -10.64 -17.64
CA ALA A 159 28.30 -11.77 -16.96
C ALA A 159 28.91 -11.36 -15.61
N LYS A 160 29.38 -10.12 -15.50
CA LYS A 160 29.90 -9.54 -14.25
C LYS A 160 28.83 -9.47 -13.17
N ALA A 161 27.59 -9.13 -13.54
CA ALA A 161 26.47 -9.10 -12.60
C ALA A 161 26.15 -10.48 -12.03
N ARG A 162 26.12 -11.51 -12.89
CA ARG A 162 25.90 -12.91 -12.47
C ARG A 162 26.95 -13.36 -11.48
N ARG A 163 28.24 -13.19 -11.81
CA ARG A 163 29.36 -13.55 -10.93
C ARG A 163 29.32 -12.80 -9.60
N LEU A 164 28.95 -11.51 -9.61
CA LEU A 164 28.81 -10.74 -8.38
C LEU A 164 27.66 -11.28 -7.51
N ALA A 165 26.53 -11.63 -8.11
CA ALA A 165 25.39 -12.20 -7.40
C ALA A 165 25.73 -13.56 -6.78
N GLU A 166 26.42 -14.44 -7.52
CA GLU A 166 26.95 -15.71 -7.02
C GLU A 166 27.88 -15.50 -5.82
N LEU A 167 28.88 -14.61 -5.95
CA LEU A 167 29.82 -14.29 -4.86
C LEU A 167 29.13 -13.70 -3.62
N LYS A 168 27.99 -13.04 -3.80
CA LYS A 168 27.19 -12.44 -2.73
C LYS A 168 26.10 -13.35 -2.18
N GLY A 169 25.95 -14.57 -2.72
CA GLY A 169 24.91 -15.51 -2.34
C GLY A 169 23.50 -14.95 -2.57
N TRP A 170 23.29 -14.23 -3.68
CA TRP A 170 21.98 -13.69 -4.01
C TRP A 170 21.17 -14.72 -4.79
N ASP A 171 20.03 -15.10 -4.24
CA ASP A 171 19.14 -16.07 -4.85
C ASP A 171 18.54 -15.58 -6.18
N VAL A 172 18.40 -16.51 -7.12
CA VAL A 172 17.70 -16.31 -8.39
C VAL A 172 16.19 -16.18 -8.18
N PRO A 173 15.45 -15.52 -9.11
CA PRO A 173 14.01 -15.30 -9.01
C PRO A 173 13.16 -16.53 -8.63
N PHE A 174 13.55 -17.73 -9.07
CA PHE A 174 12.81 -18.99 -8.92
C PHE A 174 13.08 -19.76 -7.62
N ALA A 175 13.91 -19.25 -6.70
CA ALA A 175 14.21 -19.94 -5.43
C ALA A 175 13.13 -19.76 -4.33
N TRP A 176 11.94 -19.24 -4.66
CA TRP A 176 10.92 -18.83 -3.68
C TRP A 176 9.54 -19.47 -3.93
N ASP A 177 9.44 -20.45 -4.83
CA ASP A 177 8.22 -21.22 -5.11
C ASP A 177 8.12 -22.52 -4.26
N GLU A 178 8.79 -22.58 -3.10
CA GLU A 178 8.58 -23.60 -2.05
C GLU A 178 7.97 -22.99 -0.77
#